data_AF-A0A838BEG4-F1
#
_entry.id   AF-A0A838BEG4-F1
#
_cell.length_a   1.000
_cell.length_b   1.000
_cell.length_c   1.000
_cell.angle_alpha   90.00
_cell.angle_beta   90.00
_cell.angle_gamma   90.00
#
_symmetry.space_group_name_H-M   'P 1'
#
loop_
_entity.id
_entity.type
_entity.pdbx_description
1 polymer ?
#
loop_
_entity_poly.entity_id
_entity_poly.type
_entity_poly.pdbx_seq_one_letter_code
_entity_poly.pdbx_strand_id
1 'polypeptide(L)' 'MDIAVSNEIVAEFLSQENVGLAIDNQNYAGDLVDDFNIDAAEWIRDNFPDADEEAVEHAAQRIEEKGPWVYTDTEH' A
#
# COMPACT_ATOMS: atom_id res chain seq x y z
N MET A 1 2.98 18.12 -9.68
CA MET A 1 3.31 16.69 -9.56
C MET A 1 4.80 16.48 -9.32
N ASP A 2 5.16 16.24 -8.06
CA ASP A 2 6.52 15.83 -7.69
C ASP A 2 6.67 14.32 -7.91
N ILE A 3 6.96 13.94 -9.16
CA ILE A 3 7.03 12.55 -9.61
C ILE A 3 8.10 11.76 -8.82
N ALA A 4 9.12 12.44 -8.29
CA ALA A 4 10.18 11.83 -7.51
C ALA A 4 9.65 11.28 -6.17
N VAL A 5 8.90 12.09 -5.42
CA VAL A 5 8.30 11.71 -4.14
C VAL A 5 7.31 10.56 -4.33
N SER A 6 6.43 10.64 -5.33
CA SER A 6 5.49 9.55 -5.64
C SER A 6 6.20 8.23 -5.98
N ASN A 7 7.34 8.28 -6.69
CA ASN A 7 8.11 7.08 -7.00
C ASN A 7 8.82 6.49 -5.77
N GLU A 8 9.35 7.35 -4.90
CA GLU A 8 9.97 6.94 -3.63
C GLU A 8 8.95 6.23 -2.74
N ILE A 9 7.77 6.83 -2.55
CA ILE A 9 6.67 6.26 -1.77
C ILE A 9 6.29 4.86 -2.30
N VAL A 10 6.07 4.72 -3.61
CA VAL A 10 5.70 3.42 -4.21
C VAL A 10 6.83 2.41 -4.04
N ALA A 11 8.09 2.82 -4.19
CA ALA A 11 9.22 1.92 -4.01
C ALA A 11 9.35 1.44 -2.56
N GLU A 12 9.16 2.33 -1.59
CA GLU A 12 9.21 2.01 -0.16
C GLU A 12 8.04 1.11 0.27
N PHE A 13 6.84 1.36 -0.24
CA PHE A 13 5.69 0.48 0.02
C PHE A 13 5.95 -0.94 -0.46
N LEU A 14 6.54 -1.09 -1.65
CA LEU A 14 6.86 -2.39 -2.24
C LEU A 14 8.13 -3.03 -1.66
N SER A 15 8.93 -2.28 -0.90
CA SER A 15 10.14 -2.79 -0.22
C SER A 15 9.80 -3.50 1.10
N GLN A 16 8.62 -3.20 1.67
CA GLN A 16 8.18 -3.75 2.95
C GLN A 16 8.16 -5.27 2.90
N GLU A 17 9.00 -5.91 3.71
CA GLU A 17 9.11 -7.38 3.75
C GLU A 17 7.81 -8.05 4.23
N ASN A 18 6.99 -7.30 4.98
CA ASN A 18 5.72 -7.74 5.53
C ASN A 18 4.50 -7.28 4.73
N VAL A 19 4.64 -6.75 3.51
CA VAL A 19 3.52 -6.38 2.64
C VAL A 19 3.54 -7.24 1.39
N GLY A 20 2.38 -7.76 1.01
CA GLY A 20 2.23 -8.60 -0.17
C GLY A 20 0.86 -8.48 -0.81
N LEU A 21 0.75 -8.90 -2.07
CA LEU A 21 -0.53 -8.96 -2.75
C LEU A 21 -1.42 -10.02 -2.10
N ALA A 22 -2.67 -9.66 -1.84
CA ALA A 22 -3.63 -10.58 -1.21
C ALA A 22 -3.84 -11.85 -2.06
N ILE A 23 -3.82 -11.73 -3.39
CA ILE A 23 -4.02 -12.85 -4.33
C ILE A 23 -2.92 -13.92 -4.25
N ASP A 24 -1.72 -13.55 -3.80
CA ASP A 24 -0.60 -14.48 -3.66
C ASP A 24 -0.64 -15.26 -2.33
N ASN A 25 -1.58 -14.92 -1.43
CA ASN A 25 -1.73 -15.55 -0.13
C ASN A 25 -2.88 -16.58 -0.13
N GLN A 26 -2.61 -17.82 0.29
CA GLN A 26 -3.52 -18.99 0.18
C GLN A 26 -4.87 -18.86 0.94
N ASN A 27 -5.04 -17.82 1.76
CA ASN A 27 -6.27 -17.52 2.51
C ASN A 27 -7.14 -16.43 1.88
N TYR A 28 -6.92 -16.08 0.60
CA TYR A 28 -7.73 -15.10 -0.13
C TYR A 28 -9.21 -15.55 -0.25
N ALA A 29 -10.03 -15.20 0.74
CA ALA A 29 -11.46 -15.08 0.57
C ALA A 29 -11.74 -13.63 0.20
N GLY A 30 -12.21 -13.36 -1.02
CA GLY A 30 -12.41 -11.99 -1.51
C GLY A 30 -13.27 -11.11 -0.58
N ASP A 31 -14.15 -11.72 0.23
CA ASP A 31 -14.95 -11.02 1.26
C ASP A 31 -14.16 -10.61 2.52
N LEU A 32 -13.05 -11.29 2.85
CA LEU A 32 -12.19 -10.93 3.99
C LEU A 32 -11.14 -9.88 3.62
N VAL A 33 -10.92 -9.66 2.32
CA VAL A 33 -9.87 -8.77 1.83
C VAL A 33 -10.20 -7.31 2.11
N ASP A 34 -11.46 -6.90 2.02
CA ASP A 34 -11.88 -5.53 2.40
C ASP A 34 -11.51 -5.19 3.85
N ASP A 35 -11.58 -6.15 4.78
CA ASP A 35 -11.25 -5.95 6.20
C ASP A 35 -9.74 -5.93 6.49
N PHE A 36 -8.92 -6.55 5.65
CA PHE A 36 -7.45 -6.65 5.84
C PHE A 36 -6.64 -5.86 4.81
N ASN A 37 -7.30 -5.24 3.84
CA ASN A 37 -6.65 -4.47 2.80
C ASN A 37 -5.99 -3.24 3.43
N ILE A 38 -4.71 -3.06 3.14
CA ILE A 38 -3.97 -1.87 3.51
C ILE A 38 -4.51 -0.71 2.68
N ASP A 39 -5.05 0.30 3.36
CA ASP A 39 -5.33 1.59 2.73
C ASP A 39 -3.99 2.25 2.40
N ALA A 40 -3.67 2.31 1.11
CA ALA A 40 -2.39 2.85 0.66
C ALA A 40 -2.28 4.33 1.02
N ALA A 41 -3.36 5.11 0.94
CA ALA A 41 -3.32 6.54 1.26
C ALA A 41 -3.09 6.77 2.76
N GLU A 42 -3.71 5.95 3.63
CA GLU A 42 -3.45 5.98 5.07
C GLU A 42 -2.00 5.63 5.38
N TRP A 43 -1.51 4.50 4.86
CA TRP A 43 -0.12 4.06 5.06
C TRP A 43 0.89 5.15 4.65
N ILE A 44 0.66 5.80 3.51
CA ILE A 44 1.55 6.86 3.02
C ILE A 44 1.54 8.05 3.97
N ARG A 45 0.39 8.48 4.49
CA ARG A 45 0.30 9.62 5.41
C ARG A 45 1.02 9.35 6.73
N ASP A 46 1.01 8.10 7.21
CA ASP A 46 1.73 7.71 8.42
C ASP A 46 3.25 7.67 8.22
N ASN A 47 3.73 7.20 7.05
CA ASN A 47 5.16 7.03 6.79
C ASN A 47 5.83 8.28 6.15
N PHE A 48 5.06 9.07 5.41
CA PHE A 48 5.49 10.27 4.70
C PHE A 48 4.59 11.46 5.08
N PRO A 49 4.64 11.93 6.35
CA PRO A 49 3.77 13.01 6.82
C PRO A 49 3.99 14.35 6.11
N ASP A 50 5.15 14.53 5.49
CA ASP A 50 5.52 15.73 4.72
C ASP A 50 5.12 15.65 3.24
N ALA A 51 4.55 14.54 2.76
CA ALA A 51 4.13 14.39 1.37
C ALA A 51 2.88 15.24 1.08
N ASP A 52 2.92 15.99 -0.03
CA ASP A 52 1.76 16.74 -0.52
C ASP A 52 0.62 15.80 -0.95
N GLU A 53 -0.63 16.27 -0.82
CA GLU A 53 -1.85 15.50 -1.11
C GLU A 53 -1.85 14.90 -2.53
N GLU A 54 -1.43 15.67 -3.55
CA GLU A 54 -1.34 15.19 -4.93
C GLU A 54 -0.34 14.03 -5.09
N ALA A 55 0.76 14.01 -4.32
CA ALA A 55 1.74 12.94 -4.35
C ALA A 55 1.23 11.68 -3.64
N VAL A 56 0.52 11.86 -2.52
CA VAL A 56 -0.16 10.79 -1.78
C VAL A 56 -1.21 10.13 -2.66
N GLU A 57 -2.12 10.90 -3.27
CA GLU A 57 -3.18 10.37 -4.14
C GLU A 57 -2.60 9.60 -5.33
N HIS A 58 -1.60 10.16 -6.00
CA HIS A 58 -0.99 9.53 -7.16
C HIS A 58 -0.20 8.26 -6.80
N ALA A 59 0.48 8.23 -5.65
CA ALA A 59 1.17 7.03 -5.17
C ALA A 59 0.17 5.95 -4.71
N ALA A 60 -0.85 6.33 -3.94
CA ALA A 60 -1.91 5.43 -3.46
C ALA A 60 -2.62 4.76 -4.64
N GLN A 61 -3.04 5.54 -5.63
CA GLN A 61 -3.67 5.02 -6.84
C GLN A 61 -2.81 3.94 -7.51
N ARG A 62 -1.51 4.20 -7.68
CA ARG A 62 -0.58 3.25 -8.33
C ARG A 62 -0.36 1.97 -7.52
N ILE A 63 -0.46 2.06 -6.19
CA ILE A 63 -0.38 0.91 -5.30
C ILE A 63 -1.66 0.09 -5.45
N GLU A 64 -2.83 0.71 -5.29
CA GLU A 64 -4.15 0.06 -5.35
C GLU A 64 -4.46 -0.55 -6.73
N GLU A 65 -3.96 0.04 -7.82
CA GLU A 65 -4.11 -0.50 -9.18
C GLU A 65 -3.52 -1.92 -9.34
N LYS A 66 -2.53 -2.29 -8.51
CA LYS A 66 -1.92 -3.62 -8.56
C LYS A 66 -2.75 -4.68 -7.85
N GLY A 67 -3.74 -4.27 -7.09
CA GLY A 67 -4.63 -5.15 -6.34
C GLY A 67 -4.59 -4.87 -4.85
N PRO A 68 -5.45 -5.56 -4.08
CA PRO A 68 -5.47 -5.41 -2.65
C PRO A 68 -4.17 -5.93 -2.02
N TRP A 69 -3.65 -5.15 -1.08
CA TRP A 69 -2.41 -5.39 -0.35
C TRP A 69 -2.73 -5.77 1.07
N VAL A 70 -2.04 -6.75 1.62
CA VAL A 70 -2.23 -7.19 3.00
C VAL A 70 -0.88 -7.29 3.70
N TYR A 71 -0.90 -7.15 5.02
CA TYR A 71 0.26 -7.52 5.82
C TYR A 71 0.41 -9.05 5.81
N THR A 72 1.59 -9.53 5.44
CA THR A 72 1.91 -10.97 5.35
C THR A 72 2.42 -11.52 6.67
N ASP A 73 2.90 -10.64 7.56
CA ASP A 73 3.31 -11.03 8.90
C ASP A 73 2.08 -11.08 9.81
N THR A 74 1.84 -12.25 10.42
CA THR A 74 0.69 -12.51 11.29
C THR A 74 1.02 -12.33 12.78
N GLU A 75 2.24 -11.88 13.11
CA GLU A 75 2.69 -11.67 14.49
C GLU A 75 2.68 -10.17 14.83
N HIS A 76 1.51 -9.65 15.19
CA HIS A 76 1.36 -8.38 15.95
C HIS A 76 1.34 -8.66 17.46
#